data_AF-A0A9P3M1E6-F1
#
_entry.id   AF-A0A9P3M1E6-F1
#
_cell.length_a   1.000
_cell.length_b   1.000
_cell.length_c   1.000
_cell.angle_alpha   90.00
_cell.angle_beta   90.00
_cell.angle_gamma   90.00
#
_symmetry.space_group_name_H-M   'P 1'
#
loop_
_entity.id
_entity.type
_entity.pdbx_description
1 polymer ?
#
loop_
_entity_poly.entity_id
_entity_poly.type
_entity_poly.pdbx_seq_one_letter_code
_entity_poly.pdbx_strand_id
1 'polypeptide(L)'
;MTDSHPHYSTMTLLSMPDEVLCHLLTTLALTCKRLRSLALDGPLRRHILLIRTPARLQSSLSFRPSRDTLAKQNILRGVHIHQHIRQGHYIGGDSSVRSYQVSCRLERQMLSLRISRKLKSRPDWTELVDRGLIPEEMFVQPEDSEVKEKWRVYQLQRQRTHRPLVQHTHHHHHHHHHQQQQHEQLQELQSSSLPLREGTHGPQAVDKDAAMSAVEHSHPLISGPKGALPYEQTAPSTSMPAIPPPPGMPGNHERSPRDDLHNSNNVQLSPSSRPRRQRKSISMVLVPKIELLRRAMDRDRLSRLVQKRPSPAELSQSPKTATVLHAYHLVAFASTSPDLVPLTAQLSFLLKGERLSHWLFNGRPSLAVMLNERHILKTEVRTAWMVCPGVTKKVRFYEGLIQDRRLHEQQMQAQWLQQHQQPHQHQIHVE
;
A
#
# COMPACT_ATOMS: atom_id res chain seq x y z
N MET A 1 23.00 60.88 -9.45
CA MET A 1 22.55 59.50 -9.69
C MET A 1 23.22 58.63 -8.64
N THR A 2 22.50 58.37 -7.55
CA THR A 2 22.99 57.56 -6.42
C THR A 2 22.24 56.24 -6.46
N ASP A 3 22.93 55.19 -6.89
CA ASP A 3 22.42 53.82 -6.91
C ASP A 3 22.26 53.31 -5.48
N SER A 4 21.04 53.40 -4.97
CA SER A 4 20.61 52.74 -3.74
C SER A 4 20.37 51.26 -4.04
N HIS A 5 21.41 50.44 -3.88
CA HIS A 5 21.25 49.00 -3.88
C HIS A 5 20.34 48.57 -2.71
N PRO A 6 19.31 47.76 -2.95
CA PRO A 6 18.49 47.23 -1.87
C PRO A 6 19.38 46.34 -1.00
N HIS A 7 19.58 46.75 0.25
CA HIS A 7 20.15 45.90 1.29
C HIS A 7 19.22 44.70 1.48
N TYR A 8 19.56 43.58 0.85
CA TYR A 8 18.98 42.30 1.22
C TYR A 8 19.48 41.98 2.64
N SER A 9 18.67 42.32 3.63
CA SER A 9 18.88 41.87 5.01
C SER A 9 18.99 40.36 4.99
N THR A 10 20.19 39.85 5.27
CA THR A 10 20.45 38.43 5.41
C THR A 10 19.64 37.93 6.59
N MET A 11 18.53 37.24 6.30
CA MET A 11 17.77 36.56 7.35
C MET A 11 18.69 35.51 7.96
N THR A 12 19.15 35.77 9.18
CA THR A 12 19.95 34.83 9.94
C THR A 12 19.11 33.59 10.20
N LEU A 13 19.73 32.42 10.09
CA LEU A 13 19.05 31.13 10.21
C LEU A 13 18.36 30.93 11.58
N LEU A 14 18.80 31.70 12.58
CA LEU A 14 18.25 31.80 13.93
C LEU A 14 16.96 32.64 14.00
N SER A 15 16.69 33.49 13.01
CA SER A 15 15.46 34.29 12.91
C SER A 15 14.31 33.55 12.24
N MET A 16 14.57 32.38 11.65
CA MET A 16 13.52 31.61 11.01
C MET A 16 12.57 31.00 12.05
N PRO A 17 11.25 30.98 11.78
CA PRO A 17 10.30 30.27 12.61
C PRO A 17 10.72 28.81 12.77
N ASP A 18 10.63 28.33 14.01
CA ASP A 18 11.09 27.02 14.41
C ASP A 18 10.41 25.88 13.63
N GLU A 19 9.20 26.11 13.12
CA GLU A 19 8.45 25.18 12.27
C GLU A 19 9.13 25.00 10.91
N VAL A 20 9.61 26.10 10.32
CA VAL A 20 10.32 26.09 9.03
C VAL A 20 11.68 25.42 9.21
N LEU A 21 12.37 25.71 10.32
CA LEU A 21 13.63 25.07 10.66
C LEU A 21 13.47 23.55 10.84
N CYS A 22 12.43 23.12 11.58
CA CYS A 22 12.16 21.69 11.77
C CYS A 22 11.78 21.01 10.44
N HIS A 23 10.95 21.66 9.62
CA HIS A 23 10.58 21.11 8.32
C HIS A 23 11.79 21.00 7.40
N LEU A 24 12.61 22.04 7.30
CA LEU A 24 13.89 22.02 6.59
C LEU A 24 14.81 20.91 7.11
N LEU A 25 14.96 20.74 8.42
CA LEU A 25 15.77 19.66 9.00
C LEU A 25 15.23 18.27 8.63
N THR A 26 13.92 18.02 8.74
CA THR A 26 13.34 16.74 8.29
C THR A 26 13.51 16.50 6.79
N THR A 27 13.35 17.54 5.97
CA THR A 27 13.45 17.44 4.51
C THR A 27 14.90 17.24 4.07
N LEU A 28 15.83 17.98 4.68
CA LEU A 28 17.27 17.87 4.45
C LEU A 28 17.86 16.58 5.04
N ALA A 29 17.27 16.00 6.09
CA ALA A 29 17.65 14.68 6.59
C ALA A 29 17.33 13.55 5.60
N LEU A 30 16.39 13.76 4.66
CA LEU A 30 16.12 12.81 3.59
C LEU A 30 17.25 12.82 2.55
N THR A 31 17.87 13.96 2.30
CA THR A 31 18.90 14.15 1.27
C THR A 31 20.32 14.00 1.80
N CYS A 32 20.62 14.50 3.02
CA CYS A 32 21.96 14.49 3.61
C CYS A 32 22.10 13.47 4.74
N LYS A 33 23.07 12.54 4.62
CA LYS A 33 23.34 11.51 5.64
C LYS A 33 23.76 12.10 7.00
N ARG A 34 24.52 13.20 7.01
CA ARG A 34 24.97 13.88 8.25
C ARG A 34 23.82 14.62 8.95
N LEU A 35 22.89 15.19 8.19
CA LEU A 35 21.69 15.79 8.78
C LEU A 35 20.69 14.72 9.24
N ARG A 36 20.73 13.52 8.64
CA ARG A 36 19.95 12.38 9.11
C ARG A 36 20.37 11.92 10.50
N SER A 37 21.67 11.88 10.82
CA SER A 37 22.10 11.53 12.18
C SER A 37 21.65 12.57 13.20
N LEU A 38 21.70 13.86 12.85
CA LEU A 38 21.19 14.95 13.70
C LEU A 38 19.66 14.89 13.85
N ALA A 39 18.91 14.62 12.79
CA ALA A 39 17.45 14.47 12.86
C ALA A 39 17.00 13.21 13.63
N LEU A 40 17.87 12.20 13.70
CA LEU A 40 17.66 10.99 14.50
C LEU A 40 18.22 11.11 15.92
N ASP A 41 18.86 12.23 16.26
CA ASP A 41 19.41 12.46 17.58
C ASP A 41 18.30 12.45 18.63
N GLY A 42 18.37 11.50 19.55
CA GLY A 42 17.31 11.23 20.52
C GLY A 42 16.96 12.43 21.40
N PRO A 43 17.96 13.10 22.02
CA PRO A 43 17.76 14.33 22.79
C PRO A 43 17.20 15.49 21.98
N LEU A 44 17.75 15.78 20.79
CA LEU A 44 17.23 16.85 19.93
C LEU A 44 15.78 16.58 19.51
N ARG A 45 15.49 15.34 19.12
CA ARG A 45 14.13 14.91 18.75
C ARG A 45 13.19 14.97 19.95
N ARG A 46 13.64 14.58 21.14
CA ARG A 46 12.86 14.68 22.39
C ARG A 46 12.62 16.14 22.77
N HIS A 47 13.59 17.02 22.60
CA HIS A 47 13.45 18.45 22.85
C HIS A 47 12.46 19.10 21.87
N ILE A 48 12.58 18.81 20.56
CA ILE A 48 11.60 19.23 19.55
C ILE A 48 10.20 18.69 19.89
N LEU A 49 10.11 17.41 20.26
CA LEU A 49 8.84 16.76 20.61
C LEU A 49 8.19 17.35 21.87
N LEU A 50 8.96 17.60 22.92
CA LEU A 50 8.43 18.06 24.22
C LEU A 50 8.19 19.56 24.28
N ILE A 51 9.06 20.38 23.69
CA ILE A 51 8.99 21.84 23.84
C ILE A 51 8.21 22.48 22.68
N ARG A 52 8.39 22.01 21.45
CA ARG A 52 7.79 22.66 20.26
C ARG A 52 6.50 22.01 19.79
N THR A 53 6.28 20.75 20.15
CA THR A 53 5.08 20.02 19.72
C THR A 53 3.84 20.22 20.59
N PRO A 54 3.84 20.74 21.85
CA PRO A 54 2.59 20.85 22.60
C PRO A 54 1.61 21.83 21.93
N ALA A 55 2.05 22.94 21.34
CA ALA A 55 1.15 23.86 20.64
C ALA A 55 0.54 23.25 19.35
N ARG A 56 1.34 22.53 18.55
CA ARG A 56 0.87 21.82 17.34
C ARG A 56 0.04 20.58 17.68
N LEU A 57 0.41 19.87 18.74
CA LEU A 57 -0.37 18.76 19.25
C LEU A 57 -1.66 19.28 19.85
N GLN A 58 -1.70 20.38 20.58
CA GLN A 58 -2.93 20.86 21.20
C GLN A 58 -3.96 21.26 20.14
N SER A 59 -3.56 21.92 19.05
CA SER A 59 -4.44 22.24 17.92
C SER A 59 -4.82 21.01 17.08
N SER A 60 -3.97 19.97 17.01
CA SER A 60 -4.30 18.72 16.32
C SER A 60 -5.10 17.74 17.20
N LEU A 61 -4.89 17.78 18.51
CA LEU A 61 -5.54 16.95 19.52
C LEU A 61 -6.94 17.47 19.85
N SER A 62 -7.21 18.78 19.71
CA SER A 62 -8.56 19.34 19.87
C SER A 62 -9.55 18.78 18.85
N PHE A 63 -9.10 18.44 17.64
CA PHE A 63 -9.90 17.77 16.61
C PHE A 63 -9.78 16.24 16.62
N ARG A 64 -9.06 15.66 17.59
CA ARG A 64 -8.85 14.23 17.62
C ARG A 64 -10.17 13.53 17.99
N PRO A 65 -10.73 12.68 17.11
CA PRO A 65 -11.92 11.92 17.46
C PRO A 65 -11.63 11.04 18.69
N SER A 66 -12.60 10.99 19.60
CA SER A 66 -12.49 10.13 20.77
C SER A 66 -12.38 8.66 20.36
N ARG A 67 -11.83 7.82 21.25
CA ARG A 67 -11.73 6.37 20.99
C ARG A 67 -13.10 5.76 20.67
N ASP A 68 -14.15 6.25 21.33
CA ASP A 68 -15.53 5.85 21.04
C ASP A 68 -15.99 6.30 19.65
N THR A 69 -15.66 7.51 19.22
CA THR A 69 -15.96 8.00 17.87
C THR A 69 -15.26 7.13 16.81
N LEU A 70 -13.99 6.79 17.03
CA LEU A 70 -13.22 5.92 16.14
C LEU A 70 -13.76 4.48 16.08
N ALA A 71 -14.24 3.95 17.22
CA ALA A 71 -14.91 2.65 17.27
C ALA A 71 -16.26 2.69 16.51
N LYS A 72 -17.07 3.73 16.72
CA LYS A 72 -18.34 3.94 15.99
C LYS A 72 -18.14 4.05 14.47
N GLN A 73 -17.03 4.65 14.05
CA GLN A 73 -16.65 4.76 12.63
C GLN A 73 -16.04 3.47 12.04
N ASN A 74 -15.97 2.36 12.80
CA ASN A 74 -15.30 1.12 12.41
C ASN A 74 -13.82 1.28 12.01
N ILE A 75 -13.17 2.35 12.49
CA ILE A 75 -11.74 2.59 12.30
C ILE A 75 -10.95 1.77 13.33
N LEU A 76 -11.35 1.85 14.60
CA LEU A 76 -10.85 0.96 15.64
C LEU A 76 -11.72 -0.30 15.65
N ARG A 77 -11.11 -1.44 15.38
CA ARG A 77 -11.76 -2.74 15.34
C ARG A 77 -11.21 -3.63 16.43
N GLY A 78 -12.08 -4.37 17.10
CA GLY A 78 -11.70 -5.29 18.16
C GLY A 78 -12.93 -5.91 18.80
N VAL A 79 -12.75 -7.12 19.35
CA VAL A 79 -13.79 -7.76 20.15
C VAL A 79 -13.96 -6.94 21.43
N HIS A 80 -15.21 -6.67 21.82
CA HIS A 80 -15.53 -5.88 23.02
C HIS A 80 -14.84 -4.51 23.09
N ILE A 81 -14.61 -3.86 21.94
CA ILE A 81 -13.82 -2.62 21.89
C ILE A 81 -14.38 -1.50 22.77
N HIS A 82 -15.70 -1.37 22.85
CA HIS A 82 -16.35 -0.40 23.73
C HIS A 82 -16.11 -0.67 25.21
N GLN A 83 -16.06 -1.95 25.61
CA GLN A 83 -15.74 -2.32 26.99
C GLN A 83 -14.28 -2.01 27.31
N HIS A 84 -13.35 -2.34 26.41
CA HIS A 84 -11.94 -1.99 26.58
C HIS A 84 -11.71 -0.48 26.66
N ILE A 85 -12.44 0.31 25.86
CA ILE A 85 -12.38 1.78 25.92
C ILE A 85 -12.86 2.27 27.29
N ARG A 86 -14.01 1.77 27.77
CA ARG A 86 -14.56 2.13 29.10
C ARG A 86 -13.65 1.75 30.25
N GLN A 87 -12.99 0.60 30.16
CA GLN A 87 -12.04 0.11 31.16
C GLN A 87 -10.64 0.76 31.04
N GLY A 88 -10.46 1.74 30.15
CA GLY A 88 -9.17 2.42 29.95
C GLY A 88 -8.06 1.52 29.40
N HIS A 89 -8.37 0.31 28.96
CA HIS A 89 -7.37 -0.62 28.46
C HIS A 89 -6.74 -0.09 27.17
N TYR A 90 -5.44 -0.27 27.04
CA TYR A 90 -4.72 0.17 25.86
C TYR A 90 -5.13 -0.68 24.64
N ILE A 91 -5.64 -0.01 23.62
CA ILE A 91 -5.99 -0.65 22.35
C ILE A 91 -4.69 -1.04 21.66
N GLY A 92 -4.48 -2.35 21.47
CA GLY A 92 -3.20 -2.92 21.03
C GLY A 92 -2.30 -3.42 22.16
N GLY A 93 -2.76 -3.42 23.41
CA GLY A 93 -2.09 -4.18 24.47
C GLY A 93 -2.17 -5.69 24.23
N ASP A 94 -1.29 -6.47 24.87
CA ASP A 94 -1.15 -7.92 24.62
C ASP A 94 -2.46 -8.68 24.72
N SER A 95 -3.31 -8.34 25.69
CA SER A 95 -4.63 -8.97 25.88
C SER A 95 -5.58 -8.69 24.70
N SER A 96 -5.59 -7.46 24.19
CA SER A 96 -6.39 -7.05 23.04
C SER A 96 -5.90 -7.73 21.76
N VAL A 97 -4.58 -7.84 21.57
CA VAL A 97 -3.97 -8.55 20.43
C VAL A 97 -4.33 -10.04 20.46
N ARG A 98 -4.20 -10.71 21.61
CA ARG A 98 -4.58 -12.12 21.77
C ARG A 98 -6.06 -12.33 21.47
N SER A 99 -6.93 -11.51 22.04
CA SER A 99 -8.39 -11.59 21.84
C SER A 99 -8.77 -11.42 20.37
N TYR A 100 -8.14 -10.46 19.68
CA TYR A 100 -8.32 -10.26 18.23
C TYR A 100 -7.82 -11.45 17.40
N GLN A 101 -6.66 -12.01 17.73
CA GLN A 101 -6.14 -13.20 17.03
C GLN A 101 -7.09 -14.40 17.19
N VAL A 102 -7.62 -14.62 18.40
CA VAL A 102 -8.61 -15.67 18.67
C VAL A 102 -9.88 -15.43 17.85
N SER A 103 -10.38 -14.20 17.79
CA SER A 103 -11.58 -13.90 17.00
C SER A 103 -11.39 -14.11 15.50
N CYS A 104 -10.23 -13.72 14.96
CA CYS A 104 -9.92 -14.01 13.55
C CYS A 104 -9.84 -15.51 13.25
N ARG A 105 -9.34 -16.33 14.19
CA ARG A 105 -9.33 -17.79 14.04
C ARG A 105 -10.74 -18.37 14.04
N LEU A 106 -11.58 -17.93 14.98
CA LEU A 106 -12.97 -18.35 15.06
C LEU A 106 -13.77 -17.95 13.82
N GLU A 107 -13.60 -16.73 13.33
CA GLU A 107 -14.26 -16.24 12.12
C GLU A 107 -13.89 -17.10 10.89
N ARG A 108 -12.59 -17.38 10.71
CA ARG A 108 -12.12 -18.28 9.65
C ARG A 108 -12.71 -19.68 9.77
N GLN A 109 -12.80 -20.21 10.99
CA GLN A 109 -13.39 -21.52 11.24
C GLN A 109 -14.88 -21.53 10.91
N MET A 110 -15.64 -20.51 11.32
CA MET A 110 -17.06 -20.37 10.99
C MET A 110 -17.30 -20.22 9.49
N LEU A 111 -16.47 -19.42 8.80
CA LEU A 111 -16.53 -19.27 7.35
C LEU A 111 -16.21 -20.59 6.66
N SER A 112 -15.17 -21.29 7.10
CA SER A 112 -14.82 -22.62 6.60
C SER A 112 -16.00 -23.59 6.73
N LEU A 113 -16.60 -23.68 7.92
CA LEU A 113 -17.77 -24.53 8.16
C LEU A 113 -18.97 -24.13 7.27
N ARG A 114 -19.23 -22.83 7.09
CA ARG A 114 -20.30 -22.34 6.22
C ARG A 114 -20.05 -22.71 4.77
N ILE A 115 -18.82 -22.54 4.28
CA ILE A 115 -18.40 -22.94 2.94
C ILE A 115 -18.54 -24.46 2.79
N SER A 116 -18.01 -25.25 3.73
CA SER A 116 -18.12 -26.70 3.71
C SER A 116 -19.58 -27.16 3.69
N ARG A 117 -20.48 -26.54 4.45
CA ARG A 117 -21.92 -26.83 4.39
C ARG A 117 -22.51 -26.47 3.03
N LYS A 118 -22.18 -25.30 2.49
CA LYS A 118 -22.63 -24.88 1.15
C LYS A 118 -22.07 -25.76 0.03
N LEU A 119 -20.86 -26.29 0.19
CA LEU A 119 -20.24 -27.23 -0.73
C LEU A 119 -20.89 -28.62 -0.64
N LYS A 120 -21.19 -29.09 0.58
CA LYS A 120 -21.92 -30.34 0.80
C LYS A 120 -23.37 -30.28 0.33
N SER A 121 -23.99 -29.11 0.39
CA SER A 121 -25.34 -28.89 -0.12
C SER A 121 -25.37 -28.56 -1.62
N ARG A 122 -24.24 -28.64 -2.33
CA ARG A 122 -24.27 -28.49 -3.79
C ARG A 122 -24.96 -29.73 -4.36
N PRO A 123 -25.88 -29.55 -5.32
CA PRO A 123 -26.40 -30.67 -6.09
C PRO A 123 -25.24 -31.42 -6.72
N ASP A 124 -25.37 -32.74 -6.80
CA ASP A 124 -24.35 -33.57 -7.42
C ASP A 124 -24.19 -33.18 -8.90
N TRP A 125 -23.04 -33.49 -9.48
CA TRP A 125 -22.76 -33.08 -10.86
C TRP A 125 -23.76 -33.67 -11.85
N THR A 126 -24.24 -34.88 -11.59
CA THR A 126 -25.33 -35.55 -12.32
C THR A 126 -26.64 -34.74 -12.26
N GLU A 127 -27.04 -34.29 -11.07
CA GLU A 127 -28.26 -33.48 -10.89
C GLU A 127 -28.17 -32.12 -11.62
N LEU A 128 -26.97 -31.56 -11.76
CA LEU A 128 -26.74 -30.33 -12.53
C LEU A 128 -26.85 -30.56 -14.05
N VAL A 129 -26.40 -31.71 -14.54
CA VAL A 129 -26.53 -32.13 -15.94
C VAL A 129 -28.00 -32.45 -16.27
N ASP A 130 -28.70 -33.19 -15.40
CA ASP A 130 -30.12 -33.51 -15.54
C ASP A 130 -30.99 -32.24 -15.60
N ARG A 131 -30.58 -31.19 -14.89
CA ARG A 131 -31.24 -29.87 -14.93
C ARG A 131 -30.87 -29.02 -16.15
N GLY A 132 -30.01 -29.52 -17.04
CA GLY A 132 -29.54 -28.80 -18.23
C GLY A 132 -28.70 -27.56 -17.91
N LEU A 133 -28.14 -27.45 -16.69
CA LEU A 133 -27.31 -26.30 -16.30
C LEU A 133 -25.87 -26.45 -16.78
N ILE A 134 -25.42 -27.67 -17.03
CA ILE A 134 -24.08 -28.00 -17.54
C ILE A 134 -24.26 -28.96 -18.74
N PRO A 135 -23.62 -28.69 -19.90
CA PRO A 135 -23.64 -29.61 -21.03
C PRO A 135 -23.00 -30.95 -20.68
N GLU A 136 -23.60 -32.07 -21.11
CA GLU A 136 -23.08 -33.43 -20.93
C GLU A 136 -21.64 -33.60 -21.42
N GLU A 137 -21.24 -32.81 -22.40
CA GLU A 137 -19.90 -32.87 -23.02
C GLU A 137 -18.78 -32.40 -22.07
N MET A 138 -19.14 -31.62 -21.04
CA MET A 138 -18.23 -31.26 -19.96
C MET A 138 -18.08 -32.37 -18.92
N PHE A 139 -18.90 -33.42 -19.00
CA PHE A 139 -18.74 -34.67 -18.27
C PHE A 139 -17.68 -35.53 -18.96
N VAL A 140 -16.48 -34.98 -19.13
CA VAL A 140 -15.31 -35.84 -19.33
C VAL A 140 -15.11 -36.50 -17.98
N GLN A 141 -15.50 -37.76 -17.82
CA GLN A 141 -15.01 -38.57 -16.71
C GLN A 141 -13.49 -38.45 -16.78
N PRO A 142 -12.85 -37.66 -15.90
CA PRO A 142 -11.41 -37.77 -15.79
C PRO A 142 -11.23 -39.22 -15.40
N GLU A 143 -10.38 -40.00 -16.08
CA GLU A 143 -10.06 -41.32 -15.57
C GLU A 143 -9.68 -41.14 -14.08
N ASP A 144 -10.57 -41.59 -13.19
CA ASP A 144 -10.62 -41.16 -11.78
C ASP A 144 -9.34 -41.57 -11.03
N SER A 145 -8.49 -42.36 -11.68
CA SER A 145 -7.15 -42.74 -11.25
C SER A 145 -6.20 -41.54 -11.19
N GLU A 146 -6.03 -40.76 -12.26
CA GLU A 146 -4.96 -39.76 -12.32
C GLU A 146 -5.19 -38.57 -11.40
N VAL A 147 -6.41 -38.03 -11.39
CA VAL A 147 -6.73 -36.84 -10.59
C VAL A 147 -6.71 -37.19 -9.10
N LYS A 148 -7.18 -38.40 -8.75
CA LYS A 148 -7.16 -38.92 -7.37
C LYS A 148 -5.75 -39.22 -6.90
N GLU A 149 -4.88 -39.72 -7.77
CA GLU A 149 -3.47 -39.94 -7.47
C GLU A 149 -2.72 -38.61 -7.30
N LYS A 150 -2.95 -37.62 -8.19
CA LYS A 150 -2.43 -36.25 -8.03
C LYS A 150 -2.90 -35.60 -6.72
N TRP A 151 -4.16 -35.81 -6.33
CA TRP A 151 -4.68 -35.33 -5.05
C TRP A 151 -4.05 -36.02 -3.84
N ARG A 152 -3.82 -37.34 -3.90
CA ARG A 152 -3.09 -38.09 -2.86
C ARG A 152 -1.67 -37.56 -2.70
N VAL A 153 -0.94 -37.38 -3.80
CA VAL A 153 0.42 -36.84 -3.80
C VAL A 153 0.44 -35.44 -3.17
N TYR A 154 -0.51 -34.58 -3.53
CA TYR A 154 -0.63 -33.25 -2.94
C TYR A 154 -0.88 -33.31 -1.42
N GLN A 155 -1.76 -34.20 -0.93
CA GLN A 155 -2.01 -34.36 0.50
C GLN A 155 -0.76 -34.86 1.25
N LEU A 156 -0.06 -35.85 0.69
CA LEU A 156 1.20 -36.36 1.23
C LEU A 156 2.27 -35.27 1.29
N GLN A 157 2.39 -34.45 0.25
CA GLN A 157 3.33 -33.33 0.21
C GLN A 157 2.99 -32.27 1.26
N ARG A 158 1.70 -31.98 1.45
CA ARG A 158 1.22 -31.05 2.48
C ARG A 158 1.47 -31.57 3.91
N GLN A 159 1.34 -32.88 4.14
CA GLN A 159 1.70 -33.48 5.43
C GLN A 159 3.21 -33.43 5.70
N ARG A 160 4.04 -33.54 4.66
CA ARG A 160 5.50 -33.40 4.78
C ARG A 160 5.93 -31.97 5.10
N THR A 161 5.31 -30.96 4.47
CA THR A 161 5.65 -29.55 4.72
C THR A 161 5.10 -29.01 6.03
N HIS A 162 3.96 -29.55 6.50
CA HIS A 162 3.38 -29.18 7.80
C HIS A 162 3.75 -30.11 8.94
N ARG A 163 4.62 -31.11 8.75
CA ARG A 163 5.24 -31.79 9.89
C ARG A 163 6.08 -30.71 10.59
N PRO A 164 5.67 -30.22 11.77
CA PRO A 164 6.48 -29.25 12.48
C PRO A 164 7.86 -29.87 12.58
N LEU A 165 8.89 -29.12 12.20
CA LEU A 165 10.26 -29.49 12.52
C LEU A 165 10.25 -29.60 14.04
N VAL A 166 10.05 -30.82 14.56
CA VAL A 166 10.36 -31.17 15.94
C VAL A 166 11.86 -31.01 15.96
N GLN A 167 12.30 -29.77 16.19
CA GLN A 167 13.67 -29.49 16.53
C GLN A 167 13.91 -30.39 17.74
N HIS A 168 14.75 -31.41 17.54
CA HIS A 168 15.32 -32.18 18.63
C HIS A 168 16.10 -31.19 19.52
N THR A 169 15.40 -30.49 20.41
CA THR A 169 15.99 -29.66 21.46
C THR A 169 16.40 -30.50 22.67
N HIS A 170 16.33 -31.82 22.57
CA HIS A 170 16.73 -32.77 23.63
C HIS A 170 18.25 -32.91 23.85
N HIS A 171 19.10 -32.08 23.24
CA HIS A 171 20.55 -32.11 23.52
C HIS A 171 21.15 -30.79 24.01
N HIS A 172 20.35 -29.73 24.22
CA HIS A 172 20.88 -28.47 24.76
C HIS A 172 20.47 -28.15 26.21
N HIS A 173 19.50 -28.88 26.78
CA HIS A 173 19.13 -28.68 28.18
C HIS A 173 20.09 -29.35 29.16
N HIS A 174 20.82 -30.39 28.76
CA HIS A 174 21.78 -31.05 29.66
C HIS A 174 23.07 -30.24 29.88
N HIS A 175 23.48 -29.43 28.89
CA HIS A 175 24.74 -28.68 29.02
C HIS A 175 24.60 -27.44 29.91
N HIS A 176 23.42 -26.80 29.90
CA HIS A 176 23.15 -25.61 30.72
C HIS A 176 23.00 -25.95 32.21
N HIS A 177 22.45 -27.12 32.53
CA HIS A 177 22.29 -27.56 33.92
C HIS A 177 23.65 -27.95 34.56
N HIS A 178 24.59 -28.46 33.76
CA HIS A 178 25.94 -28.76 34.23
C HIS A 178 26.77 -27.49 34.46
N GLN A 179 26.61 -26.46 33.62
CA GLN A 179 27.30 -25.17 33.81
C GLN A 179 26.77 -24.41 35.05
N GLN A 180 25.48 -24.53 35.36
CA GLN A 180 24.89 -23.89 36.53
C GLN A 180 25.34 -24.54 37.84
N GLN A 181 25.47 -25.88 37.88
CA GLN A 181 26.03 -26.59 39.03
C GLN A 181 27.51 -26.25 39.29
N GLN A 182 28.30 -26.02 38.24
CA GLN A 182 29.69 -25.58 38.41
C GLN A 182 29.78 -24.15 38.95
N HIS A 183 28.83 -23.27 38.62
CA HIS A 183 28.77 -21.93 39.18
C HIS A 183 28.32 -21.91 40.64
N GLU A 184 27.37 -22.76 41.03
CA GLU A 184 26.96 -22.91 42.43
C GLU A 184 28.11 -23.45 43.31
N GLN A 185 28.87 -24.44 42.84
CA GLN A 185 30.03 -24.95 43.59
C GLN A 185 31.16 -23.90 43.76
N LEU A 186 31.38 -23.06 42.75
CA LEU A 186 32.37 -21.97 42.86
C LEU A 186 31.90 -20.86 43.81
N GLN A 187 30.59 -20.66 43.94
CA GLN A 187 30.02 -19.65 44.84
C GLN A 187 30.00 -20.12 46.31
N GLU A 188 29.80 -21.42 46.56
CA GLU A 188 29.95 -22.02 47.89
C GLU A 188 31.41 -21.97 48.39
N LEU A 189 32.39 -22.20 47.51
CA LEU A 189 33.81 -22.10 47.87
C LEU A 189 34.27 -20.67 48.18
N GLN A 190 33.59 -19.65 47.65
CA GLN A 190 33.89 -18.24 47.95
C GLN A 190 33.16 -17.71 49.19
N SER A 191 32.09 -18.37 49.64
CA SER A 191 31.32 -17.95 50.81
C SER A 191 31.80 -18.57 52.13
N SER A 192 32.74 -19.52 52.10
CA SER A 192 33.30 -20.15 53.29
C SER A 192 34.50 -19.42 53.93
N SER A 193 34.84 -18.20 53.50
CA SER A 193 35.95 -17.43 54.07
C SER A 193 35.56 -15.99 54.41
N LEU A 194 34.77 -15.82 55.48
CA LEU A 194 34.70 -14.53 56.18
C LEU A 194 34.83 -14.75 57.69
N PRO A 195 35.80 -14.08 58.35
CA PRO A 195 35.98 -14.20 59.79
C PRO A 195 34.90 -13.41 60.56
N LEU A 196 34.40 -14.02 61.64
CA LEU A 196 33.62 -13.34 62.67
C LEU A 196 34.35 -12.08 63.13
N ARG A 197 33.63 -10.95 63.15
CA ARG A 197 34.02 -9.80 63.96
C ARG A 197 32.82 -9.29 64.75
N GLU A 198 32.91 -9.52 66.06
CA GLU A 198 32.06 -8.99 67.11
C GLU A 198 32.10 -7.45 67.15
N GLY A 199 31.06 -6.84 67.73
CA GLY A 199 31.21 -5.55 68.41
C GLY A 199 30.10 -4.51 68.19
N THR A 200 29.04 -4.63 68.98
CA THR A 200 28.50 -3.60 69.92
C THR A 200 28.22 -2.14 69.48
N HIS A 201 27.04 -1.69 69.93
CA HIS A 201 26.56 -0.33 70.25
C HIS A 201 25.61 0.37 69.25
N GLY A 202 24.32 0.51 69.65
CA GLY A 202 23.50 1.69 69.33
C GLY A 202 23.74 2.82 70.36
N PRO A 203 22.86 3.82 70.57
CA PRO A 203 21.62 4.20 69.86
C PRO A 203 21.52 5.73 69.57
N GLN A 204 20.46 6.18 68.86
CA GLN A 204 19.71 7.47 68.99
C GLN A 204 18.85 7.65 67.72
N ALA A 205 17.51 7.58 67.72
CA ALA A 205 16.52 8.45 68.36
C ALA A 205 16.57 9.90 67.86
N VAL A 206 15.76 10.23 66.84
CA VAL A 206 15.12 11.56 66.69
C VAL A 206 13.77 11.38 65.99
N ASP A 207 12.71 11.62 66.76
CA ASP A 207 11.34 11.90 66.32
C ASP A 207 11.29 13.07 65.34
N LYS A 208 10.36 13.00 64.38
CA LYS A 208 9.55 14.18 64.05
C LYS A 208 8.23 13.79 63.38
N ASP A 209 7.19 14.15 64.12
CA ASP A 209 5.78 13.98 63.87
C ASP A 209 5.23 14.69 62.63
N ALA A 210 4.15 14.08 62.15
CA ALA A 210 2.87 14.66 61.77
C ALA A 210 2.80 15.76 60.69
N ALA A 211 2.16 15.40 59.58
CA ALA A 211 1.02 16.17 59.08
C ALA A 211 0.02 15.26 58.36
N MET A 212 -1.22 15.37 58.82
CA MET A 212 -2.42 14.69 58.39
C MET A 212 -2.75 14.91 56.91
N SER A 213 -3.29 13.90 56.24
CA SER A 213 -4.50 14.08 55.41
C SER A 213 -5.14 12.73 55.12
N ALA A 214 -6.27 12.48 55.78
CA ALA A 214 -7.17 11.39 55.50
C ALA A 214 -7.95 11.73 54.21
N VAL A 215 -7.91 10.85 53.22
CA VAL A 215 -8.84 10.88 52.09
C VAL A 215 -9.64 9.58 52.11
N GLU A 216 -10.85 9.73 52.62
CA GLU A 216 -11.87 8.69 52.72
C GLU A 216 -12.24 8.13 51.34
N HIS A 217 -12.35 6.81 51.29
CA HIS A 217 -12.89 6.05 50.18
C HIS A 217 -14.42 6.17 50.17
N SER A 218 -14.97 6.94 49.23
CA SER A 218 -16.41 6.92 48.93
C SER A 218 -16.66 6.15 47.62
N HIS A 219 -17.13 4.91 47.78
CA HIS A 219 -17.78 4.12 46.73
C HIS A 219 -19.19 4.68 46.41
N PRO A 220 -19.57 4.87 45.14
CA PRO A 220 -20.98 5.04 44.80
C PRO A 220 -21.64 3.68 44.52
N LEU A 221 -22.50 3.25 45.44
CA LEU A 221 -23.57 2.28 45.21
C LEU A 221 -24.60 2.89 44.26
N ILE A 222 -24.65 2.42 43.01
CA ILE A 222 -25.75 2.72 42.09
C ILE A 222 -26.82 1.65 42.30
N SER A 223 -27.86 2.04 43.04
CA SER A 223 -29.13 1.34 43.15
C SER A 223 -29.84 1.33 41.80
N GLY A 224 -30.18 0.14 41.31
CA GLY A 224 -31.04 -0.04 40.14
C GLY A 224 -32.52 0.11 40.50
N PRO A 225 -33.36 0.68 39.63
CA PRO A 225 -34.79 0.61 39.80
C PRO A 225 -35.32 -0.70 39.21
N LYS A 226 -35.89 -1.54 40.08
CA LYS A 226 -36.84 -2.59 39.70
C LYS A 226 -38.10 -1.92 39.15
N GLY A 227 -38.38 -2.14 37.88
CA GLY A 227 -39.64 -1.75 37.24
C GLY A 227 -40.12 -2.90 36.37
N ALA A 228 -40.96 -3.75 36.95
CA ALA A 228 -41.75 -4.72 36.22
C ALA A 228 -42.96 -4.01 35.62
N LEU A 229 -43.19 -4.14 34.31
CA LEU A 229 -44.54 -4.10 33.74
C LEU A 229 -44.62 -5.07 32.53
N PRO A 230 -45.74 -5.81 32.40
CA PRO A 230 -46.01 -6.74 31.31
C PRO A 230 -46.76 -6.02 30.18
N TYR A 231 -46.50 -6.36 28.93
CA TYR A 231 -47.50 -6.20 27.87
C TYR A 231 -47.20 -7.19 26.73
N GLU A 232 -48.03 -8.22 26.65
CA GLU A 232 -48.37 -8.88 25.38
C GLU A 232 -49.02 -7.84 24.46
N GLN A 233 -48.69 -7.82 23.17
CA GLN A 233 -49.68 -7.77 22.09
C GLN A 233 -49.02 -7.80 20.71
N THR A 234 -49.30 -8.91 20.01
CA THR A 234 -49.69 -9.01 18.59
C THR A 234 -48.95 -8.15 17.56
N ALA A 235 -48.15 -8.85 16.75
CA ALA A 235 -47.65 -8.40 15.47
C ALA A 235 -48.82 -8.11 14.49
N PRO A 236 -48.84 -6.96 13.81
CA PRO A 236 -49.65 -6.79 12.61
C PRO A 236 -48.90 -7.38 11.41
N SER A 237 -49.52 -8.38 10.80
CA SER A 237 -49.21 -8.92 9.48
C SER A 237 -49.31 -7.83 8.42
N THR A 238 -48.17 -7.30 7.97
CA THR A 238 -48.11 -6.43 6.80
C THR A 238 -48.22 -7.28 5.54
N SER A 239 -49.42 -7.31 4.97
CA SER A 239 -49.69 -7.82 3.63
C SER A 239 -48.94 -7.00 2.58
N MET A 240 -48.07 -7.67 1.81
CA MET A 240 -47.44 -7.11 0.61
C MET A 240 -48.51 -6.77 -0.44
N PRO A 241 -48.54 -5.56 -1.02
CA PRO A 241 -49.35 -5.30 -2.20
C PRO A 241 -48.73 -6.00 -3.42
N ALA A 242 -49.57 -6.72 -4.16
CA ALA A 242 -49.22 -7.42 -5.38
C ALA A 242 -48.62 -6.45 -6.43
N ILE A 243 -47.43 -6.79 -6.93
CA ILE A 243 -46.79 -6.12 -8.05
C ILE A 243 -47.48 -6.62 -9.33
N PRO A 244 -48.08 -5.73 -10.16
CA PRO A 244 -48.63 -6.15 -11.45
C PRO A 244 -47.50 -6.55 -12.41
N PRO A 245 -47.70 -7.57 -13.26
CA PRO A 245 -46.70 -8.00 -14.22
C PRO A 245 -46.42 -6.90 -15.26
N PRO A 246 -45.17 -6.78 -15.75
CA PRO A 246 -44.83 -5.81 -16.78
C PRO A 246 -45.53 -6.16 -18.11
N PRO A 247 -46.08 -5.17 -18.85
CA PRO A 247 -46.63 -5.40 -20.17
C PRO A 247 -45.53 -5.84 -21.15
N GLY A 248 -45.84 -6.88 -21.91
CA GLY A 248 -44.94 -7.51 -22.87
C GLY A 248 -44.32 -6.53 -23.86
N MET A 249 -43.02 -6.67 -24.07
CA MET A 249 -42.28 -6.05 -25.16
C MET A 249 -42.61 -6.79 -26.47
N PRO A 250 -43.16 -6.12 -27.49
CA PRO A 250 -43.27 -6.71 -28.81
C PRO A 250 -41.93 -6.59 -29.57
N GLY A 251 -41.50 -7.70 -30.14
CA GLY A 251 -41.00 -7.77 -31.50
C GLY A 251 -39.58 -7.26 -31.76
N ASN A 252 -38.64 -8.20 -31.83
CA ASN A 252 -37.41 -8.07 -32.59
C ASN A 252 -37.73 -7.65 -34.04
N HIS A 253 -37.30 -6.45 -34.45
CA HIS A 253 -37.09 -6.14 -35.85
C HIS A 253 -35.60 -6.28 -36.17
N GLU A 254 -35.31 -7.34 -36.92
CA GLU A 254 -34.10 -7.54 -37.70
C GLU A 254 -33.74 -6.26 -38.45
N ARG A 255 -32.52 -5.74 -38.22
CA ARG A 255 -31.91 -4.77 -39.14
C ARG A 255 -30.88 -5.51 -39.99
N SER A 256 -31.28 -5.71 -41.23
CA SER A 256 -30.44 -6.01 -42.38
C SER A 256 -29.31 -4.97 -42.53
N PRO A 257 -28.09 -5.38 -42.90
CA PRO A 257 -27.05 -4.44 -43.28
C PRO A 257 -27.32 -3.97 -44.72
N ARG A 258 -27.24 -2.66 -44.95
CA ARG A 258 -27.04 -2.09 -46.27
C ARG A 258 -25.74 -1.31 -46.26
N ASP A 259 -24.83 -1.81 -47.08
CA ASP A 259 -23.79 -1.04 -47.73
C ASP A 259 -24.40 0.22 -48.36
N ASP A 260 -23.69 1.35 -48.26
CA ASP A 260 -23.67 2.31 -49.36
C ASP A 260 -22.41 3.17 -49.29
N LEU A 261 -21.71 3.12 -50.41
CA LEU A 261 -20.49 3.83 -50.77
C LEU A 261 -20.78 5.31 -51.07
N HIS A 262 -19.72 6.09 -50.93
CA HIS A 262 -19.41 7.33 -51.66
C HIS A 262 -20.55 8.21 -52.18
N ASN A 263 -20.68 9.42 -51.63
CA ASN A 263 -20.85 10.58 -52.51
C ASN A 263 -20.28 11.86 -51.89
N SER A 264 -19.09 12.23 -52.35
CA SER A 264 -18.48 13.53 -52.10
C SER A 264 -19.10 14.55 -53.05
N ASN A 265 -20.16 15.23 -52.62
CA ASN A 265 -20.66 16.40 -53.35
C ASN A 265 -20.56 17.65 -52.48
N ASN A 266 -19.64 18.50 -52.95
CA ASN A 266 -19.31 19.84 -52.52
C ASN A 266 -20.51 20.76 -52.79
N VAL A 267 -21.39 20.95 -51.81
CA VAL A 267 -22.49 21.92 -51.89
C VAL A 267 -22.07 23.18 -51.12
N GLN A 268 -21.76 24.23 -51.89
CA GLN A 268 -21.66 25.61 -51.42
C GLN A 268 -22.98 26.00 -50.74
N LEU A 269 -22.98 25.98 -49.40
CA LEU A 269 -24.08 26.48 -48.59
C LEU A 269 -24.07 28.00 -48.62
N SER A 270 -25.03 28.58 -49.33
CA SER A 270 -25.47 29.96 -49.14
C SER A 270 -25.86 30.18 -47.67
N PRO A 271 -25.70 31.39 -47.10
CA PRO A 271 -26.04 31.66 -45.71
C PRO A 271 -27.56 31.64 -45.55
N SER A 272 -28.10 30.45 -45.29
CA SER A 272 -29.47 30.25 -44.81
C SER A 272 -29.60 31.02 -43.50
N SER A 273 -30.34 32.13 -43.56
CA SER A 273 -30.82 32.91 -42.43
C SER A 273 -31.74 32.03 -41.60
N ARG A 274 -31.13 31.17 -40.76
CA ARG A 274 -31.86 30.35 -39.80
C ARG A 274 -32.76 31.28 -39.00
N PRO A 275 -34.08 31.04 -38.94
CA PRO A 275 -34.99 31.88 -38.19
C PRO A 275 -34.47 31.95 -36.76
N ARG A 276 -34.09 33.16 -36.36
CA ARG A 276 -33.55 33.50 -35.05
C ARG A 276 -34.59 33.04 -34.05
N ARG A 277 -34.43 31.82 -33.51
CA ARG A 277 -35.37 31.21 -32.56
C ARG A 277 -35.60 32.24 -31.48
N GLN A 278 -36.80 32.83 -31.49
CA GLN A 278 -37.19 33.79 -30.48
C GLN A 278 -37.04 33.06 -29.15
N ARG A 279 -36.08 33.53 -28.34
CA ARG A 279 -35.84 32.99 -27.01
C ARG A 279 -37.10 33.31 -26.22
N LYS A 280 -38.00 32.34 -26.12
CA LYS A 280 -39.16 32.42 -25.22
C LYS A 280 -38.57 32.67 -23.84
N SER A 281 -38.74 33.89 -23.33
CA SER A 281 -38.30 34.25 -22.00
C SER A 281 -39.01 33.31 -21.03
N ILE A 282 -38.23 32.62 -20.21
CA ILE A 282 -38.77 31.70 -19.22
C ILE A 282 -39.57 32.55 -18.24
N SER A 283 -40.81 32.16 -17.97
CA SER A 283 -41.67 32.85 -17.00
C SER A 283 -40.98 32.97 -15.64
N MET A 284 -40.97 34.16 -15.06
CA MET A 284 -40.35 34.44 -13.76
C MET A 284 -40.91 33.55 -12.63
N VAL A 285 -42.16 33.10 -12.77
CA VAL A 285 -42.82 32.18 -11.81
C VAL A 285 -42.18 30.78 -11.84
N LEU A 286 -41.60 30.38 -12.97
CA LEU A 286 -40.97 29.06 -13.14
C LEU A 286 -39.50 29.01 -12.72
N VAL A 287 -38.84 30.17 -12.57
CA VAL A 287 -37.40 30.24 -12.24
C VAL A 287 -37.08 29.49 -10.94
N PRO A 288 -37.82 29.66 -9.82
CA PRO A 288 -37.54 28.90 -8.60
C PRO A 288 -37.71 27.38 -8.77
N LYS A 289 -38.71 26.94 -9.56
CA LYS A 289 -38.96 25.52 -9.84
C LYS A 289 -37.86 24.90 -10.71
N ILE A 290 -37.38 25.65 -11.70
CA ILE A 290 -36.26 25.23 -12.57
C ILE A 290 -34.97 25.12 -11.77
N GLU A 291 -34.71 26.04 -10.84
CA GLU A 291 -33.54 25.99 -9.98
C GLU A 291 -33.59 24.80 -9.02
N LEU A 292 -34.77 24.51 -8.46
CA LEU A 292 -34.98 23.32 -7.62
C LEU A 292 -34.77 22.02 -8.43
N LEU A 293 -35.28 21.97 -9.66
CA LEU A 293 -35.05 20.83 -10.56
C LEU A 293 -33.56 20.67 -10.91
N ARG A 294 -32.85 21.76 -11.20
CA ARG A 294 -31.40 21.73 -11.46
C ARG A 294 -30.64 21.17 -10.26
N ARG A 295 -30.92 21.67 -9.05
CA ARG A 295 -30.30 21.15 -7.81
C ARG A 295 -30.61 19.67 -7.59
N ALA A 296 -31.83 19.22 -7.89
CA ALA A 296 -32.20 17.81 -7.80
C ALA A 296 -31.42 16.95 -8.81
N MET A 297 -31.29 17.42 -10.06
CA MET A 297 -30.50 16.75 -11.10
C MET A 297 -29.00 16.72 -10.75
N ASP A 298 -28.45 17.80 -10.22
CA ASP A 298 -27.05 17.86 -9.79
C ASP A 298 -26.80 16.93 -8.60
N ARG A 299 -27.74 16.85 -7.66
CA ARG A 299 -27.68 15.91 -6.54
C ARG A 299 -27.73 14.46 -7.01
N ASP A 300 -28.60 14.12 -7.96
CA ASP A 300 -28.66 12.77 -8.54
C ASP A 300 -27.38 12.45 -9.32
N ARG A 301 -26.86 13.40 -10.11
CA ARG A 301 -25.60 13.25 -10.83
C ARG A 301 -24.43 13.02 -9.88
N LEU A 302 -24.32 13.82 -8.80
CA LEU A 302 -23.30 13.65 -7.77
C LEU A 302 -23.46 12.30 -7.05
N SER A 303 -24.68 11.89 -6.72
CA SER A 303 -24.96 10.58 -6.11
C SER A 303 -24.43 9.45 -6.99
N ARG A 304 -24.72 9.47 -8.30
CA ARG A 304 -24.20 8.49 -9.26
C ARG A 304 -22.68 8.52 -9.37
N LEU A 305 -22.06 9.71 -9.35
CA LEU A 305 -20.60 9.85 -9.39
C LEU A 305 -19.92 9.33 -8.11
N VAL A 306 -20.54 9.55 -6.95
CA VAL A 306 -20.06 9.02 -5.66
C VAL A 306 -20.18 7.50 -5.62
N GLN A 307 -21.28 6.94 -6.12
CA GLN A 307 -21.46 5.49 -6.22
C GLN A 307 -20.50 4.84 -7.21
N LYS A 308 -20.17 5.53 -8.31
CA LYS A 308 -19.18 5.07 -9.32
C LYS A 308 -17.73 5.44 -8.97
N ARG A 309 -17.48 6.03 -7.80
CA ARG A 309 -16.14 6.44 -7.41
C ARG A 309 -15.28 5.18 -7.22
N PRO A 310 -14.18 5.02 -7.98
CA PRO A 310 -13.33 3.85 -7.85
C PRO A 310 -12.74 3.79 -6.44
N SER A 311 -12.66 2.58 -5.88
CA SER A 311 -12.05 2.39 -4.58
C SER A 311 -10.54 2.72 -4.64
N PRO A 312 -9.90 3.13 -3.53
CA PRO A 312 -8.45 3.39 -3.52
C PRO A 312 -7.63 2.19 -4.02
N ALA A 313 -8.13 0.97 -3.81
CA ALA A 313 -7.53 -0.25 -4.33
C ALA A 313 -7.64 -0.36 -5.86
N GLU A 314 -8.78 -0.02 -6.45
CA GLU A 314 -8.99 -0.04 -7.91
C GLU A 314 -8.17 1.04 -8.63
N LEU A 315 -8.06 2.24 -8.04
CA LEU A 315 -7.20 3.29 -8.57
C LEU A 315 -5.74 2.82 -8.68
N SER A 316 -5.28 1.92 -7.80
CA SER A 316 -3.89 1.44 -7.76
C SER A 316 -3.55 0.44 -8.85
N GLN A 317 -4.57 -0.20 -9.42
CA GLN A 317 -4.41 -1.22 -10.47
C GLN A 317 -4.35 -0.62 -11.87
N SER A 318 -4.89 0.59 -12.07
CA SER A 318 -4.86 1.23 -13.38
C SER A 318 -3.60 2.11 -13.54
N PRO A 319 -2.78 1.88 -14.59
CA PRO A 319 -1.55 2.65 -14.81
C PRO A 319 -1.84 4.12 -15.13
N LYS A 320 -3.02 4.43 -15.69
CA LYS A 320 -3.46 5.82 -15.96
C LYS A 320 -3.84 6.58 -14.69
N THR A 321 -4.22 5.86 -13.63
CA THR A 321 -4.65 6.45 -12.35
C THR A 321 -3.56 6.40 -11.28
N ALA A 322 -2.45 5.72 -11.53
CA ALA A 322 -1.31 5.67 -10.62
C ALA A 322 -0.73 7.06 -10.31
N THR A 323 -0.70 7.97 -11.29
CA THR A 323 -0.29 9.37 -11.10
C THR A 323 -1.27 10.15 -10.22
N VAL A 324 -2.57 9.95 -10.41
CA VAL A 324 -3.62 10.57 -9.59
C VAL A 324 -3.56 10.05 -8.16
N LEU A 325 -3.34 8.75 -7.97
CA LEU A 325 -3.10 8.17 -6.64
C LEU A 325 -1.83 8.71 -6.00
N HIS A 326 -0.75 8.89 -6.77
CA HIS A 326 0.47 9.45 -6.23
C HIS A 326 0.26 10.88 -5.73
N ALA A 327 -0.45 11.72 -6.50
CA ALA A 327 -0.85 13.05 -6.06
C ALA A 327 -1.77 13.00 -4.84
N TYR A 328 -2.75 12.09 -4.82
CA TYR A 328 -3.64 11.90 -3.68
C TYR A 328 -2.88 11.46 -2.42
N HIS A 329 -1.90 10.56 -2.56
CA HIS A 329 -1.03 10.14 -1.47
C HIS A 329 -0.13 11.30 -1.00
N LEU A 330 0.38 12.13 -1.91
CA LEU A 330 1.12 13.33 -1.53
C LEU A 330 0.22 14.29 -0.74
N VAL A 331 -1.02 14.55 -1.18
CA VAL A 331 -1.98 15.42 -0.46
C VAL A 331 -2.40 14.81 0.89
N ALA A 332 -2.62 13.50 0.95
CA ALA A 332 -3.14 12.84 2.14
C ALA A 332 -2.06 12.58 3.21
N PHE A 333 -0.81 12.36 2.80
CA PHE A 333 0.29 11.99 3.71
C PHE A 333 1.36 13.07 3.86
N ALA A 334 1.57 13.93 2.87
CA ALA A 334 2.36 15.14 3.09
C ALA A 334 1.42 16.17 3.73
N SER A 335 1.69 16.51 4.98
CA SER A 335 1.04 17.59 5.73
C SER A 335 1.41 18.98 5.17
N THR A 336 1.43 19.11 3.85
CA THR A 336 1.83 20.31 3.12
C THR A 336 0.57 21.01 2.63
N SER A 337 0.58 22.34 2.71
CA SER A 337 -0.44 23.20 2.10
C SER A 337 -0.78 22.71 0.68
N PRO A 338 -2.06 22.75 0.24
CA PRO A 338 -2.46 22.36 -1.11
C PRO A 338 -1.64 23.06 -2.21
N ASP A 339 -1.11 24.26 -1.94
CA ASP A 339 -0.28 25.04 -2.86
C ASP A 339 1.10 24.42 -3.10
N LEU A 340 1.58 23.56 -2.19
CA LEU A 340 2.90 22.91 -2.27
C LEU A 340 2.84 21.52 -2.92
N VAL A 341 1.66 21.02 -3.25
CA VAL A 341 1.46 19.70 -3.87
C VAL A 341 2.17 19.59 -5.23
N PRO A 342 2.11 20.59 -6.12
CA PRO A 342 2.84 20.52 -7.40
C PRO A 342 4.36 20.47 -7.20
N LEU A 343 4.87 21.30 -6.26
CA LEU A 343 6.30 21.39 -5.96
C LEU A 343 6.82 20.09 -5.35
N THR A 344 6.09 19.52 -4.39
CA THR A 344 6.45 18.23 -3.76
C THR A 344 6.38 17.07 -4.74
N ALA A 345 5.42 17.06 -5.67
CA ALA A 345 5.36 16.08 -6.74
C ALA A 345 6.59 16.19 -7.67
N GLN A 346 6.93 17.41 -8.10
CA GLN A 346 8.10 17.66 -8.95
C GLN A 346 9.41 17.26 -8.26
N LEU A 347 9.57 17.62 -6.99
CA LEU A 347 10.74 17.27 -6.19
C LEU A 347 10.84 15.75 -5.98
N SER A 348 9.71 15.07 -5.75
CA SER A 348 9.69 13.61 -5.65
C SER A 348 10.10 12.93 -6.95
N PHE A 349 9.73 13.50 -8.09
CA PHE A 349 10.12 12.99 -9.41
C PHE A 349 11.63 13.17 -9.63
N LEU A 350 12.16 14.37 -9.35
CA LEU A 350 13.59 14.66 -9.45
C LEU A 350 14.41 13.75 -8.53
N LEU A 351 14.02 13.61 -7.26
CA LEU A 351 14.72 12.74 -6.31
C LEU A 351 14.64 11.26 -6.68
N LYS A 352 13.52 10.80 -7.26
CA LYS A 352 13.41 9.43 -7.80
C LYS A 352 14.34 9.24 -8.99
N GLY A 353 14.40 10.22 -9.90
CA GLY A 353 15.31 10.21 -11.05
C GLY A 353 16.77 10.17 -10.61
N GLU A 354 17.15 10.98 -9.62
CA GLU A 354 18.51 11.04 -9.10
C GLU A 354 18.90 9.77 -8.32
N ARG A 355 17.98 9.19 -7.54
CA ARG A 355 18.20 7.89 -6.91
C ARG A 355 18.36 6.78 -7.94
N LEU A 356 17.54 6.81 -8.99
CA LEU A 356 17.63 5.84 -10.08
C LEU A 356 18.95 5.99 -10.83
N SER A 357 19.37 7.22 -11.15
CA SER A 357 20.65 7.48 -11.81
C SER A 357 21.81 7.03 -10.92
N HIS A 358 21.84 7.42 -9.65
CA HIS A 358 22.87 6.99 -8.71
C HIS A 358 22.90 5.46 -8.56
N TRP A 359 21.73 4.80 -8.48
CA TRP A 359 21.68 3.34 -8.44
C TRP A 359 22.18 2.71 -9.75
N LEU A 360 21.81 3.26 -10.90
CA LEU A 360 22.24 2.77 -12.21
C LEU A 360 23.74 2.96 -12.46
N PHE A 361 24.33 4.07 -12.04
CA PHE A 361 25.73 4.43 -12.30
C PHE A 361 26.68 3.92 -11.22
N ASN A 362 26.31 3.99 -9.94
CA ASN A 362 27.22 3.70 -8.83
C ASN A 362 26.88 2.40 -8.08
N GLY A 363 25.62 1.95 -8.17
CA GLY A 363 25.12 0.83 -7.35
C GLY A 363 24.80 -0.44 -8.13
N ARG A 364 24.82 -0.40 -9.47
CA ARG A 364 24.50 -1.55 -10.31
C ARG A 364 25.78 -2.38 -10.48
N PRO A 365 25.92 -3.54 -9.81
CA PRO A 365 27.01 -4.45 -10.15
C PRO A 365 26.90 -4.77 -11.65
N SER A 366 28.05 -4.87 -12.34
CA SER A 366 28.08 -5.21 -13.75
C SER A 366 27.11 -6.37 -14.01
N LEU A 367 26.18 -6.17 -14.95
CA LEU A 367 25.12 -7.13 -15.22
C LEU A 367 25.70 -8.52 -15.55
N ALA A 368 26.87 -8.53 -16.21
CA ALA A 368 27.63 -9.73 -16.51
C ALA A 368 28.12 -10.43 -15.23
N VAL A 369 28.65 -9.68 -14.26
CA VAL A 369 29.15 -10.22 -12.99
C VAL A 369 27.99 -10.81 -12.18
N MET A 370 26.89 -10.07 -12.02
CA MET A 370 25.78 -10.51 -11.16
C MET A 370 25.01 -11.72 -11.74
N LEU A 371 24.85 -11.77 -13.07
CA LEU A 371 24.14 -12.88 -13.73
C LEU A 371 25.00 -14.14 -13.82
N ASN A 372 26.32 -13.99 -13.91
CA ASN A 372 27.27 -15.10 -13.88
C ASN A 372 27.41 -15.68 -12.45
N GLU A 373 27.54 -14.81 -11.43
CA GLU A 373 27.64 -15.23 -10.02
C GLU A 373 26.38 -15.93 -9.50
N ARG A 374 25.20 -15.52 -9.96
CA ARG A 374 23.94 -16.14 -9.52
C ARG A 374 23.51 -17.33 -10.38
N HIS A 375 24.31 -17.70 -11.39
CA HIS A 375 23.98 -18.75 -12.37
C HIS A 375 22.58 -18.60 -13.01
N ILE A 376 22.05 -17.37 -13.09
CA ILE A 376 20.70 -17.09 -13.62
C ILE A 376 20.73 -17.12 -15.15
N LEU A 377 21.83 -16.63 -15.76
CA LEU A 377 22.12 -16.90 -17.15
C LEU A 377 23.22 -17.96 -17.20
N LYS A 378 22.88 -19.17 -17.65
CA LYS A 378 23.88 -20.02 -18.26
C LYS A 378 24.39 -19.25 -19.48
N THR A 379 25.69 -18.96 -19.51
CA THR A 379 26.38 -18.19 -20.56
C THR A 379 26.34 -18.86 -21.94
N GLU A 380 25.62 -19.97 -22.09
CA GLU A 380 25.26 -20.51 -23.39
C GLU A 380 24.41 -19.48 -24.14
N VAL A 381 24.98 -18.98 -25.23
CA VAL A 381 24.37 -18.07 -26.22
C VAL A 381 22.95 -18.50 -26.61
N ARG A 382 22.69 -19.82 -26.60
CA ARG A 382 21.38 -20.43 -26.84
C ARG A 382 20.31 -20.05 -25.83
N THR A 383 20.63 -19.92 -24.54
CA THR A 383 19.66 -19.57 -23.49
C THR A 383 19.23 -18.11 -23.58
N ALA A 384 20.17 -17.21 -23.92
CA ALA A 384 19.87 -15.80 -24.16
C ALA A 384 18.89 -15.61 -25.34
N TRP A 385 18.96 -16.50 -26.34
CA TRP A 385 18.07 -16.49 -27.50
C TRP A 385 16.65 -16.98 -27.20
N MET A 386 16.45 -17.79 -26.15
CA MET A 386 15.13 -18.32 -25.78
C MET A 386 14.27 -17.37 -24.94
N VAL A 387 14.87 -16.44 -24.17
CA VAL A 387 14.14 -15.67 -23.15
C VAL A 387 13.35 -14.49 -23.72
N CYS A 388 13.69 -13.98 -24.91
CA CYS A 388 12.98 -12.84 -25.52
C CYS A 388 12.92 -12.94 -27.06
N PRO A 389 11.84 -13.48 -27.66
CA PRO A 389 11.72 -13.62 -29.12
C PRO A 389 11.74 -12.27 -29.88
N GLY A 390 11.47 -11.14 -29.21
CA GLY A 390 11.59 -9.79 -29.78
C GLY A 390 13.02 -9.23 -29.81
N VAL A 391 13.94 -9.78 -29.01
CA VAL A 391 15.32 -9.30 -28.91
C VAL A 391 16.18 -9.83 -30.06
N THR A 392 15.85 -10.99 -30.62
CA THR A 392 16.56 -11.60 -31.75
C THR A 392 16.66 -10.67 -32.97
N LYS A 393 15.59 -9.93 -33.28
CA LYS A 393 15.60 -8.97 -34.40
C LYS A 393 16.55 -7.78 -34.14
N LYS A 394 16.60 -7.30 -32.89
CA LYS A 394 17.51 -6.21 -32.50
C LYS A 394 18.96 -6.68 -32.45
N VAL A 395 19.22 -7.87 -31.93
CA VAL A 395 20.57 -8.45 -31.88
C VAL A 395 21.09 -8.68 -33.29
N ARG A 396 20.32 -9.28 -34.19
CA ARG A 396 20.70 -9.44 -35.61
C ARG A 396 21.00 -8.11 -36.30
N PHE A 397 20.24 -7.06 -35.99
CA PHE A 397 20.49 -5.72 -36.53
C PHE A 397 21.86 -5.19 -36.08
N TYR A 398 22.20 -5.28 -34.79
CA TYR A 398 23.50 -4.82 -34.29
C TYR A 398 24.66 -5.73 -34.74
N GLU A 399 24.45 -7.03 -34.86
CA GLU A 399 25.45 -7.95 -35.43
C GLU A 399 25.73 -7.61 -36.89
N GLY A 400 24.70 -7.26 -37.67
CA GLY A 400 24.86 -6.74 -39.04
C GLY A 400 25.72 -5.47 -39.08
N LEU A 401 25.41 -4.48 -38.23
CA LEU A 401 26.22 -3.25 -38.14
C LEU A 401 27.69 -3.50 -37.76
N ILE A 402 27.95 -4.49 -36.90
CA ILE A 402 29.32 -4.86 -36.53
C ILE A 402 30.04 -5.53 -37.71
N GLN A 403 29.35 -6.39 -38.47
CA GLN A 403 29.91 -7.02 -39.67
C GLN A 403 30.20 -5.99 -40.76
N ASP A 404 29.27 -5.06 -41.02
CA ASP A 404 29.45 -3.98 -41.99
C ASP A 404 30.65 -3.11 -41.63
N ARG A 405 30.79 -2.76 -40.34
CA ARG A 405 31.95 -1.99 -39.86
C ARG A 405 33.27 -2.75 -40.07
N ARG A 406 33.32 -4.05 -39.76
CA ARG A 406 34.52 -4.87 -39.97
C ARG A 406 34.89 -4.97 -41.46
N LEU A 407 33.89 -5.13 -42.31
CA LEU A 407 34.08 -5.21 -43.76
C LEU A 407 34.59 -3.88 -44.31
N HIS A 408 34.08 -2.76 -43.80
CA HIS A 408 34.59 -1.42 -44.13
C HIS A 408 36.03 -1.21 -43.65
N GLU A 409 36.36 -1.62 -42.42
CA GLU A 409 37.73 -1.56 -41.89
C GLU A 409 38.71 -2.40 -42.73
N GLN A 410 38.28 -3.58 -43.19
CA GLN A 410 39.07 -4.42 -44.11
C GLN A 410 39.26 -3.77 -45.48
N GLN A 411 38.23 -3.13 -46.05
CA GLN A 411 38.33 -2.39 -47.30
C GLN A 411 39.31 -1.22 -47.19
N MET A 412 39.27 -0.47 -46.09
CA MET A 412 40.19 0.62 -45.82
C MET A 412 41.64 0.12 -45.71
N GLN A 413 41.86 -1.00 -45.02
CA GLN A 413 43.19 -1.62 -44.96
C GLN A 413 43.68 -2.09 -46.33
N ALA A 414 42.82 -2.68 -47.15
CA ALA A 414 43.16 -3.12 -48.51
C ALA A 414 43.52 -1.93 -49.42
N GLN A 415 42.74 -0.84 -49.37
CA GLN A 415 43.04 0.38 -50.11
C GLN A 415 44.36 1.02 -49.66
N TRP A 416 44.60 1.06 -48.35
CA TRP A 416 45.85 1.58 -47.80
C TRP A 416 47.06 0.79 -48.29
N LEU A 417 46.98 -0.55 -48.28
CA LEU A 417 48.02 -1.42 -48.82
C LEU A 417 48.22 -1.19 -50.33
N GLN A 418 47.15 -1.00 -51.10
CA GLN A 418 47.24 -0.77 -52.54
C GLN A 418 47.90 0.58 -52.87
N GLN A 419 47.66 1.63 -52.08
CA GLN A 419 48.33 2.92 -52.25
C GLN A 419 49.83 2.83 -51.95
N HIS A 420 50.22 2.03 -50.95
CA HIS A 420 51.63 1.89 -50.55
C HIS A 420 52.38 0.84 -51.37
N GLN A 421 51.68 -0.02 -52.11
CA GLN A 421 52.29 -0.96 -53.05
C GLN A 421 52.46 -0.40 -54.46
N GLN A 422 52.02 0.83 -54.77
CA GLN A 422 52.42 1.48 -56.02
C GLN A 422 53.89 1.88 -55.88
N PRO A 423 54.84 1.13 -56.47
CA PRO A 423 56.22 1.56 -56.46
C PRO A 423 56.30 2.85 -57.27
N HIS A 424 57.04 3.84 -56.77
CA HIS A 424 57.43 5.04 -57.50
C HIS A 424 58.19 4.65 -58.79
N GLN A 425 57.48 4.21 -59.84
CA GLN A 425 58.02 3.99 -61.19
C GLN A 425 58.04 5.29 -62.02
N HIS A 426 57.86 6.43 -61.38
CA HIS A 426 58.01 7.74 -62.00
C HIS A 426 59.11 8.52 -61.29
N GLN A 427 60.36 8.12 -61.50
CA GLN A 427 61.53 9.00 -61.56
C GLN A 427 62.81 8.20 -61.84
N ILE A 428 62.90 7.57 -63.01
CA ILE A 428 64.19 7.41 -63.70
C ILE A 428 63.92 7.64 -65.20
N HIS A 429 63.80 8.89 -65.59
CA HIS A 429 64.10 9.35 -66.94
C HIS A 429 64.62 10.78 -66.81
N VAL A 430 65.60 11.11 -67.65
CA VAL A 430 66.42 12.34 -67.70
C VAL A 430 67.64 12.23 -66.76
N GLU A 431 68.89 12.20 -67.22
CA GLU A 431 69.52 12.49 -68.53
C GLU A 431 70.87 11.76 -68.61
#